data_AF-A0A1H9TXH1-F1
#
_entry.id   AF-A0A1H9TXH1-F1
#
_cell.length_a   1.000
_cell.length_b   1.000
_cell.length_c   1.000
_cell.angle_alpha   90.00
_cell.angle_beta   90.00
_cell.angle_gamma   90.00
#
_symmetry.space_group_name_H-M   'P 1'
#
loop_
_entity.id
_entity.type
_entity.pdbx_description
1 polymer ?
#
loop_
_entity_poly.entity_id
_entity_poly.type
_entity_poly.pdbx_seq_one_letter_code
_entity_poly.pdbx_strand_id
1 'polypeptide(L)'
;MARDNKRMSHDRPISCYDQSGRRPPVFFVGRFIKAFFKKTRKELKRINSKAASKHFAIRKFESDHTPGEMDIHKVEKYYYQGKALAYISDLTLEKQTTAQHIHRVFYKTMQLANQEKPEHRQQLFNEMMKAYAASEVPELASRGMEHGHDVSLAAASSFRALLTHRLRKQQIFGDLPEWFADDKHFSQKLAANLNLSVPEFTGRHYSAAELPLNVQSAVKPVNGAGGRGVYLIHSEDRIEDLKRGEMIASFAELRTRMNTDLEQGHVHMDLWKAEALYYFDARQEEAARDLKFYCFYGKAGLVLEVKRSGVTSYCWWSREGESVQTGKYENKLFKGNGFSESDLIAAEEMSAAVPTPFCRVDFLKTESGLIFGEMTPKPGNYEQFDRETDQRLGEMFLEAEERLYRDSYQRGKSFSSYEETLRNRSVNDID
;
A
#
# COMPACT_ATOMS: atom_id res chain seq x y z
N MET A 1 68.27 19.65 -17.57
CA MET A 1 67.29 18.64 -18.03
C MET A 1 65.99 19.35 -18.34
N ALA A 2 65.76 19.63 -19.62
CA ALA A 2 64.57 20.29 -20.13
C ALA A 2 63.39 19.30 -20.15
N ARG A 3 62.21 19.72 -19.69
CA ARG A 3 60.95 19.03 -19.97
C ARG A 3 59.98 20.02 -20.59
N ASP A 4 59.70 19.76 -21.87
CA ASP A 4 58.70 20.40 -22.70
C ASP A 4 57.30 20.26 -22.11
N ASN A 5 56.59 21.38 -21.98
CA ASN A 5 55.18 21.43 -21.64
C ASN A 5 54.38 21.87 -22.89
N LYS A 6 53.97 20.89 -23.69
CA LYS A 6 53.03 21.09 -24.82
C LYS A 6 51.60 21.13 -24.29
N ARG A 7 50.98 22.32 -24.35
CA ARG A 7 49.52 22.51 -24.23
C ARG A 7 48.81 21.81 -25.40
N MET A 8 47.87 20.91 -25.10
CA MET A 8 46.83 20.49 -26.05
C MET A 8 45.50 21.10 -25.62
N SER A 9 45.00 22.02 -26.44
CA SER A 9 43.62 22.53 -26.42
C SER A 9 42.74 21.62 -27.28
N HIS A 10 41.73 20.99 -26.70
CA HIS A 10 40.67 20.29 -27.41
C HIS A 10 39.31 20.77 -26.91
N ASP A 11 38.79 21.80 -27.56
CA ASP A 11 37.36 22.00 -27.74
C ASP A 11 37.11 22.18 -29.24
N ARG A 12 36.40 21.22 -29.85
CA ARG A 12 35.74 21.42 -31.14
C ARG A 12 34.28 21.01 -30.97
N PRO A 13 33.32 21.92 -31.22
CA PRO A 13 31.91 21.54 -31.26
C PRO A 13 31.64 20.71 -32.51
N ILE A 14 30.87 19.64 -32.34
CA ILE A 14 30.35 18.83 -33.45
C ILE A 14 29.29 19.68 -34.17
N SER A 15 29.68 20.23 -35.32
CA SER A 15 28.81 20.98 -36.22
C SER A 15 27.93 20.01 -37.03
N CYS A 16 26.64 19.97 -36.71
CA CYS A 16 25.61 19.23 -37.45
C CYS A 16 25.05 20.02 -38.63
N TYR A 17 25.93 20.64 -39.44
CA TYR A 17 25.54 21.24 -40.71
C TYR A 17 26.08 20.38 -41.86
N ASP A 18 25.19 19.93 -42.75
CA ASP A 18 25.66 19.45 -44.05
C ASP A 18 26.26 20.63 -44.83
N GLN A 19 27.19 20.32 -45.74
CA GLN A 19 28.03 21.27 -46.48
C GLN A 19 27.25 22.26 -47.39
N SER A 20 25.93 22.23 -47.43
CA SER A 20 25.10 23.09 -48.27
C SER A 20 24.55 24.34 -47.58
N GLY A 21 24.66 24.48 -46.25
CA GLY A 21 24.25 25.69 -45.52
C GLY A 21 22.76 26.06 -45.63
N ARG A 22 21.90 25.15 -46.11
CA ARG A 22 20.46 25.39 -46.27
C ARG A 22 19.69 24.70 -45.15
N ARG A 23 18.87 25.47 -44.40
CA ARG A 23 17.88 24.90 -43.49
C ARG A 23 16.94 23.98 -44.31
N PRO A 24 16.69 22.74 -43.88
CA PRO A 24 15.75 21.88 -44.58
C PRO A 24 14.38 22.56 -44.58
N PRO A 25 13.65 22.55 -45.72
CA PRO A 25 12.35 23.20 -45.79
C PRO A 25 11.40 22.55 -44.79
N VAL A 26 10.73 23.37 -43.98
CA VAL A 26 9.73 22.98 -42.96
C VAL A 26 8.63 22.07 -43.55
N PHE A 27 8.45 22.09 -44.88
CA PHE A 27 7.57 21.19 -45.63
C PHE A 27 7.96 19.69 -45.58
N PHE A 28 9.21 19.34 -45.29
CA PHE A 28 9.66 17.94 -45.29
C PHE A 28 9.26 17.17 -44.02
N VAL A 29 9.21 17.86 -42.88
CA VAL A 29 8.87 17.27 -41.57
C VAL A 29 7.39 16.84 -41.55
N GLY A 30 6.48 17.66 -42.10
CA GLY A 30 5.06 17.34 -42.14
C GLY A 30 4.72 16.10 -43.00
N ARG A 31 5.47 15.86 -44.08
CA ARG A 31 5.31 14.65 -44.91
C ARG A 31 5.82 13.39 -44.20
N PHE A 32 6.92 13.50 -43.47
CA PHE A 32 7.46 12.39 -42.69
C PHE A 32 6.57 12.00 -41.52
N ILE A 33 6.03 12.98 -40.80
CA ILE A 33 5.09 12.74 -39.70
C ILE A 33 3.80 12.08 -40.22
N LYS A 34 3.22 12.58 -41.33
CA LYS A 34 2.05 11.93 -41.95
C LYS A 34 2.34 10.51 -42.45
N ALA A 35 3.52 10.27 -43.01
CA ALA A 35 3.93 8.94 -43.46
C ALA A 35 4.16 7.97 -42.28
N PHE A 36 4.76 8.46 -41.19
CA PHE A 36 4.94 7.72 -39.95
C PHE A 36 3.58 7.34 -39.36
N PHE A 37 2.68 8.29 -39.11
CA PHE A 37 1.34 7.99 -38.61
C PHE A 37 0.55 7.04 -39.52
N LYS A 38 0.68 7.16 -40.86
CA LYS A 38 0.04 6.24 -41.81
C LYS A 38 0.61 4.82 -41.70
N LYS A 39 1.94 4.68 -41.49
CA LYS A 39 2.61 3.40 -41.29
C LYS A 39 2.22 2.78 -39.94
N THR A 40 2.27 3.55 -38.85
CA THR A 40 1.87 3.10 -37.51
C THR A 40 0.40 2.68 -37.49
N ARG A 41 -0.50 3.43 -38.15
CA ARG A 41 -1.92 3.08 -38.25
C ARG A 41 -2.17 1.81 -39.07
N LYS A 42 -1.35 1.54 -40.10
CA LYS A 42 -1.40 0.30 -40.89
C LYS A 42 -0.89 -0.90 -40.10
N GLU A 43 0.14 -0.69 -39.30
CA GLU A 43 0.73 -1.70 -38.41
C GLU A 43 -0.21 -2.03 -37.24
N LEU A 44 -0.83 -1.01 -36.63
CA LEU A 44 -1.90 -1.16 -35.63
C LEU A 44 -3.11 -1.92 -36.20
N LYS A 45 -3.55 -1.61 -37.43
CA LYS A 45 -4.61 -2.36 -38.11
C LYS A 45 -4.24 -3.82 -38.38
N ARG A 46 -2.97 -4.11 -38.66
CA ARG A 46 -2.48 -5.47 -38.92
C ARG A 46 -2.34 -6.30 -37.64
N ILE A 47 -1.96 -5.66 -36.53
CA ILE A 47 -1.97 -6.25 -35.19
C ILE A 47 -3.42 -6.51 -34.76
N ASN A 48 -4.30 -5.52 -34.91
CA ASN A 48 -5.73 -5.66 -34.61
C ASN A 48 -6.42 -6.70 -35.50
N SER A 49 -6.02 -6.88 -36.76
CA SER A 49 -6.59 -7.93 -37.62
C SER A 49 -6.12 -9.34 -37.23
N LYS A 50 -4.87 -9.48 -36.76
CA LYS A 50 -4.36 -10.75 -36.22
C LYS A 50 -4.97 -11.09 -34.86
N ALA A 51 -5.24 -10.08 -34.03
CA ALA A 51 -6.00 -10.22 -32.79
C ALA A 51 -7.48 -10.57 -33.09
N ALA A 52 -8.10 -9.92 -34.08
CA ALA A 52 -9.48 -10.16 -34.48
C ALA A 52 -9.74 -11.58 -35.03
N SER A 53 -8.77 -12.19 -35.72
CA SER A 53 -8.90 -13.58 -36.21
C SER A 53 -8.80 -14.63 -35.09
N LYS A 54 -8.14 -14.33 -33.96
CA LYS A 54 -8.22 -15.16 -32.74
C LYS A 54 -9.49 -14.91 -31.93
N HIS A 55 -10.10 -13.72 -32.03
CA HIS A 55 -11.33 -13.35 -31.31
C HIS A 55 -12.63 -13.97 -31.86
N PHE A 56 -12.72 -14.34 -33.14
CA PHE A 56 -14.01 -14.79 -33.70
C PHE A 56 -14.58 -16.08 -33.09
N ALA A 57 -13.74 -16.96 -32.52
CA ALA A 57 -14.18 -18.15 -31.79
C ALA A 57 -14.51 -17.89 -30.31
N ILE A 58 -14.09 -16.74 -29.76
CA ILE A 58 -14.29 -16.35 -28.36
C ILE A 58 -15.52 -15.40 -28.24
N ARG A 59 -15.91 -14.77 -29.35
CA ARG A 59 -17.00 -13.76 -29.46
C ARG A 59 -18.39 -14.14 -28.97
N LYS A 60 -18.73 -15.42 -28.87
CA LYS A 60 -20.05 -15.86 -28.37
C LYS A 60 -20.11 -15.96 -26.84
N PHE A 61 -18.95 -15.84 -26.16
CA PHE A 61 -18.81 -15.77 -24.70
C PHE A 61 -18.34 -14.37 -24.23
N GLU A 62 -17.80 -13.56 -25.16
CA GLU A 62 -17.26 -12.18 -24.96
C GLU A 62 -18.31 -11.07 -24.81
N SER A 63 -19.60 -11.29 -25.09
CA SER A 63 -20.59 -10.20 -25.08
C SER A 63 -20.91 -9.65 -23.69
N ASP A 64 -20.59 -10.42 -22.65
CA ASP A 64 -21.09 -10.16 -21.29
C ASP A 64 -19.97 -9.81 -20.30
N HIS A 65 -18.70 -9.79 -20.73
CA HIS A 65 -17.54 -9.62 -19.84
C HIS A 65 -16.56 -8.60 -20.40
N THR A 66 -16.02 -7.76 -19.52
CA THR A 66 -14.89 -6.88 -19.86
C THR A 66 -13.63 -7.72 -20.16
N PRO A 67 -12.67 -7.23 -20.97
CA PRO A 67 -11.45 -7.97 -21.29
C PRO A 67 -10.70 -8.52 -20.06
N GLY A 68 -10.75 -7.81 -18.92
CA GLY A 68 -10.14 -8.26 -17.66
C GLY A 68 -10.88 -9.43 -16.98
N GLU A 69 -12.22 -9.42 -16.99
CA GLU A 69 -13.03 -10.49 -16.37
C GLU A 69 -12.90 -11.82 -17.11
N MET A 70 -12.68 -11.76 -18.42
CA MET A 70 -12.44 -12.95 -19.23
C MET A 70 -11.13 -13.65 -18.91
N ASP A 71 -10.08 -12.90 -18.58
CA ASP A 71 -8.77 -13.49 -18.28
C ASP A 71 -8.77 -14.13 -16.90
N ILE A 72 -9.52 -13.61 -15.92
CA ILE A 72 -9.70 -14.23 -14.60
C ILE A 72 -10.33 -15.63 -14.73
N HIS A 73 -11.46 -15.75 -15.46
CA HIS A 73 -12.11 -17.04 -15.68
C HIS A 73 -11.21 -18.04 -16.43
N LYS A 74 -10.37 -17.56 -17.36
CA LYS A 74 -9.39 -18.43 -18.03
C LYS A 74 -8.31 -18.91 -17.07
N VAL A 75 -7.80 -18.06 -16.17
CA VAL A 75 -6.81 -18.46 -15.17
C VAL A 75 -7.36 -19.58 -14.29
N GLU A 76 -8.58 -19.43 -13.75
CA GLU A 76 -9.20 -20.46 -12.92
C GLU A 76 -9.36 -21.78 -13.69
N LYS A 77 -9.92 -21.71 -14.90
CA LYS A 77 -10.07 -22.88 -15.76
C LYS A 77 -8.73 -23.57 -16.04
N TYR A 78 -7.69 -22.81 -16.37
CA TYR A 78 -6.38 -23.37 -16.67
C TYR A 78 -5.65 -23.87 -15.43
N TYR A 79 -5.91 -23.31 -14.25
CA TYR A 79 -5.40 -23.79 -12.98
C TYR A 79 -5.87 -25.23 -12.72
N TYR A 80 -7.19 -25.47 -12.79
CA TYR A 80 -7.75 -26.82 -12.61
C TYR A 80 -7.36 -27.82 -13.72
N GLN A 81 -6.88 -27.33 -14.87
CA GLN A 81 -6.39 -28.17 -15.96
C GLN A 81 -4.89 -28.43 -15.92
N GLY A 82 -4.16 -27.93 -14.92
CA GLY A 82 -2.68 -28.00 -14.88
C GLY A 82 -1.98 -27.19 -15.98
N LYS A 83 -2.69 -26.24 -16.61
CA LYS A 83 -2.20 -25.40 -17.72
C LYS A 83 -1.91 -23.96 -17.31
N ALA A 84 -2.13 -23.59 -16.05
CA ALA A 84 -1.95 -22.23 -15.56
C ALA A 84 -0.53 -21.71 -15.80
N LEU A 85 0.51 -22.53 -15.59
CA LEU A 85 1.90 -22.09 -15.76
C LEU A 85 2.21 -21.65 -17.20
N ALA A 86 1.77 -22.43 -18.18
CA ALA A 86 1.96 -22.11 -19.60
C ALA A 86 1.20 -20.83 -19.97
N TYR A 87 -0.06 -20.71 -19.53
CA TYR A 87 -0.86 -19.52 -19.79
C TYR A 87 -0.28 -18.26 -19.14
N ILE A 88 0.14 -18.33 -17.88
CA ILE A 88 0.79 -17.21 -17.17
C ILE A 88 2.12 -16.83 -17.84
N SER A 89 2.87 -17.80 -18.38
CA SER A 89 4.10 -17.54 -19.13
C SER A 89 3.80 -16.76 -20.42
N ASP A 90 2.78 -17.16 -21.17
CA ASP A 90 2.34 -16.46 -22.38
C ASP A 90 1.88 -15.03 -22.06
N LEU A 91 1.07 -14.84 -21.02
CA LEU A 91 0.63 -13.52 -20.55
C LEU A 91 1.81 -12.66 -20.09
N THR A 92 2.82 -13.26 -19.45
CA THR A 92 4.03 -12.55 -19.02
C THR A 92 4.81 -12.05 -20.23
N LEU A 93 5.00 -12.89 -21.25
CA LEU A 93 5.67 -12.52 -22.49
C LEU A 93 4.91 -11.42 -23.25
N GLU A 94 3.58 -11.52 -23.31
CA GLU A 94 2.71 -10.51 -23.93
C GLU A 94 2.83 -9.16 -23.19
N LYS A 95 2.76 -9.19 -21.85
CA LYS A 95 2.94 -8.00 -21.01
C LYS A 95 4.32 -7.35 -21.25
N GLN A 96 5.39 -8.13 -21.24
CA GLN A 96 6.75 -7.65 -21.48
C GLN A 96 6.91 -7.04 -22.88
N THR A 97 6.39 -7.71 -23.91
CA THR A 97 6.45 -7.23 -25.30
C THR A 97 5.67 -5.92 -25.47
N THR A 98 4.49 -5.84 -24.86
CA THR A 98 3.65 -4.63 -24.89
C THR A 98 4.33 -3.48 -24.17
N ALA A 99 4.87 -3.71 -22.97
CA ALA A 99 5.61 -2.71 -22.20
C ALA A 99 6.83 -2.18 -22.98
N GLN A 100 7.60 -3.06 -23.62
CA GLN A 100 8.72 -2.67 -24.48
C GLN A 100 8.27 -1.81 -25.68
N HIS A 101 7.14 -2.15 -26.30
CA HIS A 101 6.60 -1.38 -27.40
C HIS A 101 6.18 0.03 -26.95
N ILE A 102 5.42 0.12 -25.86
CA ILE A 102 5.00 1.39 -25.25
C ILE A 102 6.22 2.23 -24.90
N HIS A 103 7.21 1.64 -24.23
CA HIS A 103 8.46 2.30 -23.87
C HIS A 103 9.18 2.88 -25.09
N ARG A 104 9.28 2.15 -26.21
CA ARG A 104 9.90 2.65 -27.45
C ARG A 104 9.14 3.83 -28.05
N VAL A 105 7.80 3.75 -28.06
CA VAL A 105 6.94 4.83 -28.58
C VAL A 105 7.14 6.08 -27.73
N PHE A 106 7.04 5.96 -26.41
CA PHE A 106 7.19 7.07 -25.48
C PHE A 106 8.60 7.67 -25.50
N TYR A 107 9.64 6.84 -25.53
CA TYR A 107 11.01 7.30 -25.70
C TYR A 107 11.16 8.14 -26.98
N LYS A 108 10.60 7.68 -28.10
CA LYS A 108 10.64 8.45 -29.35
C LYS A 108 9.83 9.74 -29.25
N THR A 109 8.68 9.73 -28.60
CA THR A 109 7.86 10.92 -28.34
C THR A 109 8.63 11.96 -27.52
N MET A 110 9.32 11.54 -26.45
CA MET A 110 10.15 12.44 -25.63
C MET A 110 11.30 13.07 -26.42
N GLN A 111 11.98 12.29 -27.27
CA GLN A 111 13.03 12.82 -28.15
C GLN A 111 12.50 13.93 -29.08
N LEU A 112 11.28 13.76 -29.60
CA LEU A 112 10.64 14.76 -30.47
C LEU A 112 10.17 15.97 -29.65
N ALA A 113 9.59 15.74 -28.46
CA ALA A 113 9.12 16.79 -27.57
C ALA A 113 10.23 17.72 -27.07
N ASN A 114 11.49 17.27 -27.04
CA ASN A 114 12.64 18.14 -26.74
C ASN A 114 12.87 19.25 -27.78
N GLN A 115 12.22 19.18 -28.95
CA GLN A 115 12.26 20.22 -29.98
C GLN A 115 11.05 21.17 -29.90
N GLU A 116 10.10 20.89 -29.01
CA GLU A 116 8.88 21.68 -28.84
C GLU A 116 9.09 22.82 -27.82
N LYS A 117 8.09 23.71 -27.74
CA LYS A 117 8.03 24.74 -26.70
C LYS A 117 7.94 24.11 -25.29
N PRO A 118 8.51 24.75 -24.25
CA PRO A 118 8.50 24.21 -22.88
C PRO A 118 7.12 23.76 -22.38
N GLU A 119 6.06 24.52 -22.67
CA GLU A 119 4.70 24.23 -22.20
C GLU A 119 4.13 22.96 -22.85
N HIS A 120 4.33 22.78 -24.17
CA HIS A 120 3.90 21.57 -24.88
C HIS A 120 4.70 20.35 -24.44
N ARG A 121 6.01 20.52 -24.25
CA ARG A 121 6.89 19.48 -23.71
C ARG A 121 6.37 19.04 -22.34
N GLN A 122 6.10 19.98 -21.44
CA GLN A 122 5.57 19.69 -20.11
C GLN A 122 4.23 18.93 -20.18
N GLN A 123 3.28 19.37 -21.01
CA GLN A 123 1.99 18.69 -21.19
C GLN A 123 2.16 17.25 -21.68
N LEU A 124 3.01 17.02 -22.69
CA LEU A 124 3.28 15.69 -23.21
C LEU A 124 3.91 14.79 -22.16
N PHE A 125 4.89 15.30 -21.41
CA PHE A 125 5.56 14.54 -20.36
C PHE A 125 4.58 14.19 -19.26
N ASN A 126 3.79 15.15 -18.76
CA ASN A 126 2.79 14.89 -17.72
C ASN A 126 1.79 13.81 -18.15
N GLU A 127 1.36 13.80 -19.42
CA GLU A 127 0.46 12.76 -19.92
C GLU A 127 1.14 11.40 -20.06
N MET A 128 2.39 11.34 -20.54
CA MET A 128 3.15 10.09 -20.65
C MET A 128 3.49 9.51 -19.27
N MET A 129 3.85 10.35 -18.31
CA MET A 129 4.15 9.93 -16.94
C MET A 129 2.94 9.29 -16.27
N LYS A 130 1.71 9.54 -16.77
CA LYS A 130 0.54 8.84 -16.27
C LYS A 130 0.50 7.36 -16.62
N ALA A 131 1.28 6.91 -17.59
CA ALA A 131 1.27 5.51 -18.04
C ALA A 131 2.51 4.74 -17.59
N TYR A 132 3.46 5.38 -16.90
CA TYR A 132 4.69 4.75 -16.42
C TYR A 132 4.61 4.33 -14.95
N ALA A 133 5.13 3.14 -14.65
CA ALA A 133 5.62 2.86 -13.30
C ALA A 133 6.96 3.56 -13.06
N ALA A 134 7.33 3.79 -11.80
CA ALA A 134 8.59 4.46 -11.43
C ALA A 134 9.83 3.85 -12.10
N SER A 135 9.89 2.51 -12.15
CA SER A 135 11.00 1.76 -12.74
C SER A 135 11.08 1.83 -14.27
N GLU A 136 10.05 2.37 -14.92
CA GLU A 136 9.93 2.43 -16.37
C GLU A 136 10.20 3.83 -16.94
N VAL A 137 10.32 4.84 -16.05
CA VAL A 137 10.64 6.22 -16.41
C VAL A 137 12.00 6.23 -17.12
N PRO A 138 12.06 6.62 -18.41
CA PRO A 138 13.32 6.57 -19.14
C PRO A 138 14.30 7.64 -18.65
N GLU A 139 15.59 7.32 -18.64
CA GLU A 139 16.66 8.24 -18.21
C GLU A 139 16.60 9.62 -18.90
N LEU A 140 16.21 9.65 -20.19
CA LEU A 140 16.04 10.89 -20.94
C LEU A 140 15.04 11.85 -20.28
N ALA A 141 14.00 11.30 -19.64
CA ALA A 141 13.06 12.10 -18.87
C ALA A 141 13.74 12.66 -17.62
N SER A 142 14.42 11.79 -16.85
CA SER A 142 15.08 12.16 -15.59
C SER A 142 16.13 13.26 -15.77
N ARG A 143 16.99 13.16 -16.79
CA ARG A 143 18.02 14.19 -17.07
C ARG A 143 17.44 15.57 -17.38
N GLY A 144 16.27 15.63 -18.02
CA GLY A 144 15.60 16.89 -18.31
C GLY A 144 15.10 17.61 -17.05
N MET A 145 14.93 16.88 -15.95
CA MET A 145 14.36 17.37 -14.69
C MET A 145 15.42 17.83 -13.68
N GLU A 146 16.66 17.35 -13.78
CA GLU A 146 17.77 17.76 -12.89
C GLU A 146 18.11 19.25 -13.00
N HIS A 147 17.77 19.88 -14.12
CA HIS A 147 18.17 21.27 -14.44
C HIS A 147 16.99 22.23 -14.62
N GLY A 148 15.74 21.79 -14.37
CA GLY A 148 14.56 22.65 -14.51
C GLY A 148 13.32 22.11 -13.80
N HIS A 149 12.46 23.02 -13.31
CA HIS A 149 11.23 22.69 -12.58
C HIS A 149 10.05 22.28 -13.46
N ASP A 150 10.28 22.02 -14.75
CA ASP A 150 9.19 21.95 -15.74
C ASP A 150 8.44 20.61 -15.74
N VAL A 151 8.98 19.52 -15.21
CA VAL A 151 8.29 18.22 -15.23
C VAL A 151 8.34 17.57 -13.85
N SER A 152 7.17 17.13 -13.38
CA SER A 152 7.04 16.48 -12.07
C SER A 152 7.15 14.96 -12.20
N LEU A 153 7.91 14.34 -11.29
CA LEU A 153 7.95 12.88 -11.08
C LEU A 153 6.86 12.39 -10.12
N ALA A 154 5.94 13.26 -9.69
CA ALA A 154 4.84 12.91 -8.80
C ALA A 154 4.11 11.62 -9.23
N ALA A 155 3.80 11.48 -10.52
CA ALA A 155 3.12 10.30 -11.06
C ALA A 155 3.91 8.98 -10.95
N ALA A 156 5.23 9.05 -10.69
CA ALA A 156 6.07 7.87 -10.44
C ALA A 156 6.04 7.44 -8.97
N SER A 157 5.58 8.28 -8.05
CA SER A 157 5.37 7.89 -6.65
C SER A 157 4.27 6.83 -6.57
N SER A 158 4.56 5.71 -5.93
CA SER A 158 3.57 4.64 -5.70
C SER A 158 3.81 4.00 -4.35
N PHE A 159 2.84 4.14 -3.45
CA PHE A 159 2.85 3.53 -2.14
C PHE A 159 3.03 2.01 -2.22
N ARG A 160 2.36 1.35 -3.17
CA ARG A 160 2.52 -0.10 -3.41
C ARG A 160 3.94 -0.49 -3.78
N ALA A 161 4.56 0.28 -4.68
CA ALA A 161 5.93 0.03 -5.11
C ALA A 161 6.90 0.18 -3.93
N LEU A 162 6.70 1.20 -3.10
CA LEU A 162 7.53 1.47 -1.93
C LEU A 162 7.36 0.40 -0.84
N LEU A 163 6.14 -0.06 -0.53
CA LEU A 163 5.91 -1.19 0.36
C LEU A 163 6.56 -2.48 -0.16
N THR A 164 6.47 -2.73 -1.47
CA THR A 164 7.13 -3.89 -2.10
C THR A 164 8.65 -3.79 -1.98
N HIS A 165 9.20 -2.58 -2.13
CA HIS A 165 10.62 -2.32 -1.95
C HIS A 165 11.07 -2.53 -0.49
N ARG A 166 10.26 -2.12 0.51
CA ARG A 166 10.52 -2.43 1.93
C ARG A 166 10.55 -3.93 2.18
N LEU A 167 9.57 -4.66 1.67
CA LEU A 167 9.56 -6.13 1.78
C LEU A 167 10.82 -6.75 1.13
N ARG A 168 11.26 -6.21 -0.02
CA ARG A 168 12.50 -6.67 -0.65
C ARG A 168 13.73 -6.35 0.20
N LYS A 169 13.80 -5.17 0.82
CA LYS A 169 14.87 -4.82 1.78
C LYS A 169 14.88 -5.81 2.94
N GLN A 170 13.72 -6.19 3.47
CA GLN A 170 13.63 -7.18 4.54
C GLN A 170 14.20 -8.54 4.13
N GLN A 171 13.87 -9.03 2.93
CA GLN A 171 14.40 -10.30 2.43
C GLN A 171 15.94 -10.31 2.28
N ILE A 172 16.55 -9.15 2.03
CA ILE A 172 18.00 -9.02 1.83
C ILE A 172 18.72 -8.82 3.15
N PHE A 173 18.19 -7.97 4.03
CA PHE A 173 18.88 -7.48 5.22
C PHE A 173 18.34 -8.05 6.53
N GLY A 174 17.26 -8.84 6.49
CA GLY A 174 16.55 -9.31 7.68
C GLY A 174 15.54 -8.29 8.19
N ASP A 175 15.20 -8.38 9.47
CA ASP A 175 14.11 -7.58 10.03
C ASP A 175 14.44 -6.08 10.05
N LEU A 176 13.51 -5.31 9.48
CA LEU A 176 13.55 -3.85 9.46
C LEU A 176 12.89 -3.32 10.74
N PRO A 177 13.16 -2.05 11.14
CA PRO A 177 12.64 -1.52 12.41
C PRO A 177 11.13 -1.68 12.60
N GLU A 178 10.37 -1.45 11.54
CA GLU A 178 8.92 -1.54 11.58
C GLU A 178 8.39 -2.98 11.76
N TRP A 179 9.21 -4.02 11.54
CA TRP A 179 8.81 -5.42 11.79
C TRP A 179 9.04 -5.81 13.24
N PHE A 180 10.00 -5.19 13.93
CA PHE A 180 10.04 -5.28 15.39
C PHE A 180 8.84 -4.58 16.01
N ALA A 181 8.40 -3.47 15.40
CA ALA A 181 7.17 -2.78 15.81
C ALA A 181 5.89 -3.56 15.51
N ASP A 182 5.89 -4.49 14.55
CA ASP A 182 4.76 -5.41 14.28
C ASP A 182 4.56 -6.43 15.41
N ASP A 183 5.60 -6.70 16.21
CA ASP A 183 5.46 -7.51 17.41
C ASP A 183 4.57 -6.79 18.42
N LYS A 184 3.46 -7.43 18.79
CA LYS A 184 2.44 -6.84 19.64
C LYS A 184 2.97 -6.47 21.03
N HIS A 185 3.81 -7.31 21.62
CA HIS A 185 4.33 -7.06 22.95
C HIS A 185 5.36 -5.93 22.94
N PHE A 186 6.25 -5.91 21.93
CA PHE A 186 7.17 -4.81 21.70
C PHE A 186 6.44 -3.48 21.52
N SER A 187 5.45 -3.44 20.62
CA SER A 187 4.72 -2.20 20.33
C SER A 187 3.86 -1.71 21.49
N GLN A 188 3.26 -2.61 22.28
CA GLN A 188 2.56 -2.23 23.51
C GLN A 188 3.51 -1.65 24.56
N LYS A 189 4.70 -2.23 24.75
CA LYS A 189 5.72 -1.65 25.64
C LYS A 189 6.17 -0.26 25.17
N LEU A 190 6.40 -0.12 23.86
CA LEU A 190 6.75 1.17 23.27
C LEU A 190 5.63 2.20 23.48
N ALA A 191 4.38 1.83 23.25
CA ALA A 191 3.22 2.69 23.48
C ALA A 191 3.10 3.10 24.97
N ALA A 192 3.30 2.16 25.90
CA ALA A 192 3.30 2.45 27.33
C ALA A 192 4.42 3.43 27.72
N ASN A 193 5.63 3.30 27.16
CA ASN A 193 6.74 4.24 27.38
C ASN A 193 6.44 5.65 26.85
N LEU A 194 5.49 5.78 25.92
CA LEU A 194 4.98 7.06 25.41
C LEU A 194 3.73 7.54 26.15
N ASN A 195 3.35 6.89 27.26
CA ASN A 195 2.15 7.17 28.04
C ASN A 195 0.83 7.00 27.26
N LEU A 196 0.82 6.15 26.23
CA LEU A 196 -0.40 5.77 25.54
C LEU A 196 -1.11 4.66 26.30
N SER A 197 -2.45 4.71 26.33
CA SER A 197 -3.25 3.65 26.93
C SER A 197 -3.10 2.37 26.10
N VAL A 198 -2.82 1.26 26.76
CA VAL A 198 -2.71 -0.08 26.15
C VAL A 198 -3.78 -1.00 26.73
N PRO A 199 -4.20 -2.07 26.03
CA PRO A 199 -5.20 -2.99 26.52
C PRO A 199 -4.69 -3.69 27.78
N GLU A 200 -5.55 -3.78 28.79
CA GLU A 200 -5.30 -4.66 29.93
C GLU A 200 -5.24 -6.11 29.45
N PHE A 201 -4.06 -6.73 29.58
CA PHE A 201 -3.84 -8.12 29.24
C PHE A 201 -3.34 -8.88 30.46
N THR A 202 -4.01 -9.98 30.79
CA THR A 202 -3.65 -10.82 31.96
C THR A 202 -2.41 -11.67 31.74
N GLY A 203 -1.83 -11.67 30.53
CA GLY A 203 -0.65 -12.48 30.22
C GLY A 203 -0.94 -13.96 29.96
N ARG A 204 -2.16 -14.43 30.26
CA ARG A 204 -2.48 -15.86 30.30
C ARG A 204 -3.21 -16.32 29.04
N HIS A 205 -2.81 -17.48 28.55
CA HIS A 205 -3.51 -18.21 27.50
C HIS A 205 -4.30 -19.37 28.12
N TYR A 206 -5.41 -19.71 27.49
CA TYR A 206 -6.37 -20.71 27.96
C TYR A 206 -6.78 -21.65 26.82
N SER A 207 -7.15 -22.87 27.17
CA SER A 207 -7.97 -23.71 26.28
C SER A 207 -9.40 -23.15 26.21
N ALA A 208 -10.16 -23.52 25.18
CA ALA A 208 -11.58 -23.16 25.06
C ALA A 208 -12.41 -23.66 26.25
N ALA A 209 -11.99 -24.74 26.92
CA ALA A 209 -12.66 -25.29 28.09
C ALA A 209 -12.35 -24.50 29.38
N GLU A 210 -11.12 -24.02 29.55
CA GLU A 210 -10.64 -23.37 30.78
C GLU A 210 -10.76 -21.84 30.75
N LEU A 211 -11.06 -21.27 29.58
CA LEU A 211 -11.17 -19.83 29.42
C LEU A 211 -12.24 -19.25 30.37
N PRO A 212 -11.89 -18.27 31.23
CA PRO A 212 -12.86 -17.57 32.05
C PRO A 212 -13.73 -16.69 31.14
N LEU A 213 -15.04 -16.96 31.15
CA LEU A 213 -16.02 -16.16 30.44
C LEU A 213 -16.58 -15.12 31.41
N ASN A 214 -16.16 -13.87 31.22
CA ASN A 214 -16.61 -12.75 32.03
C ASN A 214 -17.46 -11.82 31.15
N VAL A 215 -18.48 -11.21 31.73
CA VAL A 215 -19.19 -10.10 31.07
C VAL A 215 -18.22 -8.94 30.80
N GLN A 216 -18.52 -8.15 29.76
CA GLN A 216 -17.68 -7.03 29.32
C GLN A 216 -16.25 -7.46 28.94
N SER A 217 -16.13 -8.62 28.27
CA SER A 217 -14.85 -9.12 27.77
C SER A 217 -14.91 -9.47 26.29
N ALA A 218 -13.76 -9.37 25.61
CA ALA A 218 -13.56 -9.88 24.27
C ALA A 218 -12.72 -11.15 24.34
N VAL A 219 -13.24 -12.24 23.77
CA VAL A 219 -12.56 -13.52 23.64
C VAL A 219 -12.02 -13.65 22.22
N LYS A 220 -10.76 -14.02 22.09
CA LYS A 220 -10.14 -14.25 20.77
C LYS A 220 -9.05 -15.31 20.80
N PRO A 221 -8.82 -16.00 19.66
CA PRO A 221 -7.66 -16.86 19.53
C PRO A 221 -6.37 -16.05 19.60
N VAL A 222 -5.31 -16.66 20.12
CA VAL A 222 -3.98 -16.04 20.18
C VAL A 222 -3.45 -15.75 18.77
N ASN A 223 -3.68 -16.66 17.83
CA ASN A 223 -3.20 -16.58 16.44
C ASN A 223 -4.36 -16.36 15.44
N GLY A 224 -5.21 -15.38 15.71
CA GLY A 224 -6.37 -15.04 14.87
C GLY A 224 -6.12 -13.92 13.87
N ALA A 225 -6.78 -13.99 12.71
CA ALA A 225 -6.82 -12.90 11.74
C ALA A 225 -8.24 -12.69 11.17
N GLY A 226 -8.57 -11.43 10.87
CA GLY A 226 -9.80 -11.08 10.17
C GLY A 226 -11.09 -11.30 10.98
N GLY A 227 -11.02 -11.26 12.31
CA GLY A 227 -12.16 -11.40 13.22
C GLY A 227 -12.65 -12.83 13.46
N ARG A 228 -12.01 -13.84 12.86
CA ARG A 228 -12.40 -15.25 13.04
C ARG A 228 -12.17 -15.70 14.49
N GLY A 229 -13.20 -16.31 15.09
CA GLY A 229 -13.18 -16.71 16.49
C GLY A 229 -13.10 -15.53 17.46
N VAL A 230 -13.49 -14.32 17.05
CA VAL A 230 -13.56 -13.18 17.97
C VAL A 230 -15.00 -13.03 18.45
N TYR A 231 -15.17 -13.10 19.77
CA TYR A 231 -16.47 -13.02 20.43
C TYR A 231 -16.49 -11.84 21.41
N LEU A 232 -17.51 -10.99 21.34
CA LEU A 232 -17.68 -9.86 22.25
C LEU A 232 -18.78 -10.20 23.26
N ILE A 233 -18.43 -10.33 24.53
CA ILE A 233 -19.34 -10.71 25.61
C ILE A 233 -19.86 -9.43 26.27
N HIS A 234 -21.09 -9.01 25.92
CA HIS A 234 -21.74 -7.86 26.56
C HIS A 234 -22.39 -8.27 27.89
N SER A 235 -23.16 -9.36 27.86
CA SER A 235 -23.76 -10.02 29.03
C SER A 235 -23.71 -11.55 28.84
N GLU A 236 -24.16 -12.32 29.84
CA GLU A 236 -24.19 -13.79 29.77
C GLU A 236 -25.05 -14.33 28.61
N ASP A 237 -26.07 -13.56 28.21
CA ASP A 237 -27.05 -13.88 27.18
C ASP A 237 -26.93 -13.02 25.90
N ARG A 238 -25.94 -12.12 25.85
CA ARG A 238 -25.70 -11.22 24.71
C ARG A 238 -24.23 -11.27 24.32
N ILE A 239 -23.90 -12.21 23.43
CA ILE A 239 -22.53 -12.42 22.94
C ILE A 239 -22.53 -12.24 21.42
N GLU A 240 -21.68 -11.35 20.89
CA GLU A 240 -21.57 -11.13 19.45
C GLU A 240 -20.44 -12.00 18.86
N ASP A 241 -20.76 -12.83 17.86
CA ASP A 241 -19.77 -13.42 16.95
C ASP A 241 -19.39 -12.36 15.89
N LEU A 242 -18.21 -11.76 16.06
CA LEU A 242 -17.79 -10.62 15.25
C LEU A 242 -17.62 -10.96 13.78
N LYS A 243 -17.30 -12.21 13.44
CA LYS A 243 -17.09 -12.62 12.05
C LYS A 243 -18.40 -12.84 11.33
N ARG A 244 -19.36 -13.46 12.02
CA ARG A 244 -20.66 -13.84 11.46
C ARG A 244 -21.71 -12.73 11.61
N GLY A 245 -21.50 -11.78 12.52
CA GLY A 245 -22.51 -10.77 12.87
C GLY A 245 -23.73 -11.40 13.54
N GLU A 246 -23.53 -12.53 14.22
CA GLU A 246 -24.58 -13.31 14.89
C GLU A 246 -24.53 -13.07 16.40
N MET A 247 -25.70 -13.08 17.04
CA MET A 247 -25.81 -13.07 18.50
C MET A 247 -25.91 -14.49 19.03
N ILE A 248 -25.15 -14.78 20.07
CA ILE A 248 -25.09 -16.04 20.82
C ILE A 248 -25.76 -15.79 22.18
N ALA A 249 -26.66 -16.69 22.57
CA ALA A 249 -27.59 -16.47 23.68
C ALA A 249 -27.09 -17.00 25.03
N SER A 250 -25.92 -17.66 25.08
CA SER A 250 -25.36 -18.17 26.34
C SER A 250 -23.87 -18.52 26.25
N PHE A 251 -23.22 -18.60 27.40
CA PHE A 251 -21.85 -19.15 27.51
C PHE A 251 -21.72 -20.60 27.06
N ALA A 252 -22.75 -21.43 27.26
CA ALA A 252 -22.74 -22.81 26.79
C ALA A 252 -22.68 -22.86 25.26
N GLU A 253 -23.51 -22.05 24.60
CA GLU A 253 -23.52 -21.93 23.13
C GLU A 253 -22.21 -21.32 22.61
N LEU A 254 -21.64 -20.33 23.30
CA LEU A 254 -20.33 -19.78 22.96
C LEU A 254 -19.25 -20.87 22.95
N ARG A 255 -19.17 -21.72 23.98
CA ARG A 255 -18.20 -22.83 24.01
C ARG A 255 -18.42 -23.82 22.87
N THR A 256 -19.67 -24.15 22.56
CA THR A 256 -20.00 -24.97 21.39
C THR A 256 -19.48 -24.32 20.10
N ARG A 257 -19.69 -23.01 19.93
CA ARG A 257 -19.22 -22.28 18.74
C ARG A 257 -17.69 -22.22 18.64
N MET A 258 -17.00 -22.00 19.75
CA MET A 258 -15.53 -22.05 19.82
C MET A 258 -14.99 -23.42 19.39
N ASN A 259 -15.61 -24.51 19.85
CA ASN A 259 -15.24 -25.87 19.44
C ASN A 259 -15.52 -26.12 17.96
N THR A 260 -16.67 -25.67 17.45
CA THR A 260 -16.97 -25.76 16.01
C THR A 260 -15.94 -25.00 15.17
N ASP A 261 -15.50 -23.83 15.61
CA ASP A 261 -14.46 -23.06 14.92
C ASP A 261 -13.11 -23.79 14.91
N LEU A 262 -12.77 -24.55 15.96
CA LEU A 262 -11.59 -25.41 15.98
C LEU A 262 -11.73 -26.61 15.03
N GLU A 263 -12.86 -27.31 15.08
CA GLU A 263 -13.14 -28.49 14.24
C GLU A 263 -13.18 -28.15 12.74
N GLN A 264 -13.71 -26.98 12.38
CA GLN A 264 -13.77 -26.50 11.00
C GLN A 264 -12.45 -25.86 10.53
N GLY A 265 -11.45 -25.75 11.40
CA GLY A 265 -10.17 -25.10 11.09
C GLY A 265 -10.29 -23.59 10.88
N HIS A 266 -11.38 -22.96 11.33
CA HIS A 266 -11.51 -21.49 11.35
C HIS A 266 -10.57 -20.87 12.40
N VAL A 267 -10.33 -21.59 13.49
CA VAL A 267 -9.29 -21.33 14.48
C VAL A 267 -8.33 -22.51 14.46
N HIS A 268 -7.04 -22.24 14.30
CA HIS A 268 -6.04 -23.29 14.07
C HIS A 268 -5.59 -24.03 15.33
N MET A 269 -5.67 -23.39 16.50
CA MET A 269 -5.17 -23.92 17.76
C MET A 269 -6.13 -23.58 18.88
N ASP A 270 -6.28 -24.52 19.83
CA ASP A 270 -7.03 -24.29 21.05
C ASP A 270 -6.24 -23.44 22.05
N LEU A 271 -5.98 -22.19 21.65
CA LEU A 271 -5.21 -21.22 22.41
C LEU A 271 -5.90 -19.87 22.35
N TRP A 272 -6.54 -19.51 23.45
CA TRP A 272 -7.44 -18.38 23.57
C TRP A 272 -6.96 -17.39 24.62
N LYS A 273 -7.45 -16.17 24.51
CA LYS A 273 -7.29 -15.13 25.51
C LYS A 273 -8.57 -14.32 25.65
N ALA A 274 -8.77 -13.80 26.86
CA ALA A 274 -9.78 -12.81 27.17
C ALA A 274 -9.09 -11.46 27.45
N GLU A 275 -9.66 -10.38 26.93
CA GLU A 275 -9.27 -9.00 27.20
C GLU A 275 -10.51 -8.16 27.53
N ALA A 276 -10.32 -6.97 28.10
CA ALA A 276 -11.43 -6.06 28.36
C ALA A 276 -12.15 -5.68 27.06
N LEU A 277 -13.50 -5.67 27.10
CA LEU A 277 -14.31 -5.14 26.02
C LEU A 277 -14.43 -3.62 26.19
N TYR A 278 -14.00 -2.88 25.18
CA TYR A 278 -14.11 -1.43 25.15
C TYR A 278 -15.30 -0.99 24.32
N TYR A 279 -15.92 0.13 24.70
CA TYR A 279 -17.11 0.67 24.04
C TYR A 279 -16.82 2.03 23.41
N PHE A 280 -17.35 2.22 22.21
CA PHE A 280 -17.46 3.53 21.57
C PHE A 280 -18.60 4.34 22.23
N ASP A 281 -19.73 3.68 22.52
CA ASP A 281 -20.84 4.21 23.30
C ASP A 281 -21.33 3.10 24.24
N ALA A 282 -21.00 3.22 25.54
CA ALA A 282 -21.38 2.22 26.54
C ALA A 282 -22.90 2.15 26.76
N ARG A 283 -23.64 3.25 26.53
CA ARG A 283 -25.10 3.28 26.72
C ARG A 283 -25.84 2.51 25.62
N GLN A 284 -25.28 2.51 24.42
CA GLN A 284 -25.80 1.75 23.28
C GLN A 284 -25.14 0.37 23.14
N GLU A 285 -24.21 0.04 24.03
CA GLU A 285 -23.37 -1.15 23.95
C GLU A 285 -22.68 -1.29 22.58
N GLU A 286 -22.33 -0.16 21.95
CA GLU A 286 -21.59 -0.13 20.70
C GLU A 286 -20.11 -0.37 21.01
N ALA A 287 -19.57 -1.50 20.55
CA ALA A 287 -18.16 -1.84 20.71
C ALA A 287 -17.26 -0.75 20.12
N ALA A 288 -16.06 -0.61 20.68
CA ALA A 288 -15.04 0.31 20.20
C ALA A 288 -14.78 0.13 18.69
N ARG A 289 -14.51 1.24 18.01
CA ARG A 289 -14.23 1.25 16.57
C ARG A 289 -12.73 1.20 16.33
N ASP A 290 -12.28 0.54 15.27
CA ASP A 290 -10.86 0.66 14.90
C ASP A 290 -10.63 2.04 14.28
N LEU A 291 -9.61 2.76 14.72
CA LEU A 291 -8.99 3.86 13.98
C LEU A 291 -7.60 3.42 13.52
N LYS A 292 -7.35 3.43 12.22
CA LYS A 292 -6.07 2.99 11.64
C LYS A 292 -5.43 4.15 10.91
N PHE A 293 -4.41 4.74 11.54
CA PHE A 293 -3.70 5.90 11.04
C PHE A 293 -2.55 5.43 10.14
N TYR A 294 -2.56 5.84 8.88
CA TYR A 294 -1.46 5.62 7.94
C TYR A 294 -0.42 6.71 8.18
N CYS A 295 0.61 6.37 8.96
CA CYS A 295 1.61 7.31 9.42
C CYS A 295 2.90 7.21 8.60
N PHE A 296 3.42 8.38 8.23
CA PHE A 296 4.59 8.58 7.39
C PHE A 296 5.67 9.31 8.20
N TYR A 297 6.34 8.58 9.08
CA TYR A 297 7.36 9.07 10.02
C TYR A 297 6.92 10.34 10.76
N GLY A 298 6.03 10.16 11.75
CA GLY A 298 5.48 11.24 12.57
C GLY A 298 4.44 12.13 11.89
N LYS A 299 3.94 11.72 10.72
CA LYS A 299 2.84 12.41 10.03
C LYS A 299 1.74 11.46 9.60
N ALA A 300 0.54 11.55 10.14
CA ALA A 300 -0.60 10.79 9.64
C ALA A 300 -1.20 11.46 8.40
N GLY A 301 -1.34 10.69 7.30
CA GLY A 301 -1.84 11.18 6.02
C GLY A 301 -3.21 10.68 5.59
N LEU A 302 -3.63 9.55 6.15
CA LEU A 302 -4.91 8.92 5.86
C LEU A 302 -5.34 8.13 7.09
N VAL A 303 -6.62 8.21 7.46
CA VAL A 303 -7.16 7.47 8.60
C VAL A 303 -8.32 6.61 8.14
N LEU A 304 -8.33 5.35 8.56
CA LEU A 304 -9.44 4.43 8.34
C LEU A 304 -10.19 4.20 9.66
N GLU A 305 -11.45 4.57 9.69
CA GLU A 305 -12.38 4.17 10.74
C GLU A 305 -13.11 2.89 10.32
N VAL A 306 -13.10 1.88 11.19
CA VAL A 306 -13.78 0.60 10.96
C VAL A 306 -14.80 0.36 12.06
N LYS A 307 -16.06 0.20 11.67
CA LYS A 307 -17.10 -0.35 12.53
C LYS A 307 -17.22 -1.84 12.25
N ARG A 308 -16.92 -2.67 13.24
CA ARG A 308 -16.96 -4.14 13.09
C ARG A 308 -18.27 -4.79 13.54
N SER A 309 -18.94 -4.20 14.53
CA SER A 309 -20.19 -4.75 15.06
C SER A 309 -21.30 -4.73 14.01
N GLY A 310 -21.98 -5.86 13.85
CA GLY A 310 -22.94 -6.10 12.77
C GLY A 310 -22.27 -6.23 11.39
N VAL A 311 -22.65 -5.36 10.44
CA VAL A 311 -22.04 -5.35 9.09
C VAL A 311 -20.79 -4.49 9.10
N THR A 312 -19.64 -5.12 8.87
CA THR A 312 -18.36 -4.40 8.80
C THR A 312 -18.41 -3.29 7.75
N SER A 313 -18.16 -2.07 8.18
CA SER A 313 -18.21 -0.86 7.35
C SER A 313 -17.00 0.04 7.62
N TYR A 314 -16.69 0.89 6.63
CA TYR A 314 -15.45 1.65 6.56
C TYR A 314 -15.72 3.14 6.33
N CYS A 315 -14.94 4.02 6.94
CA CYS A 315 -14.93 5.44 6.61
C CYS A 315 -13.48 5.91 6.51
N TRP A 316 -13.13 6.55 5.41
CA TRP A 316 -11.79 7.10 5.19
C TRP A 316 -11.79 8.59 5.46
N TRP A 317 -10.72 9.06 6.09
CA TRP A 317 -10.54 10.45 6.47
C TRP A 317 -9.18 10.97 6.00
N SER A 318 -9.17 12.21 5.51
CA SER A 318 -7.93 12.99 5.37
C SER A 318 -7.34 13.31 6.74
N ARG A 319 -6.12 13.86 6.74
CA ARG A 319 -5.51 14.43 7.94
C ARG A 319 -6.40 15.51 8.57
N GLU A 320 -7.05 16.31 7.75
CA GLU A 320 -7.86 17.46 8.16
C GLU A 320 -9.24 17.03 8.72
N GLY A 321 -9.52 15.73 8.79
CA GLY A 321 -10.79 15.20 9.28
C GLY A 321 -11.92 15.24 8.24
N GLU A 322 -11.58 15.38 6.95
CA GLU A 322 -12.55 15.35 5.86
C GLU A 322 -12.75 13.91 5.36
N SER A 323 -13.99 13.51 5.08
CA SER A 323 -14.24 12.19 4.51
C SER A 323 -13.74 12.14 3.06
N VAL A 324 -12.97 11.12 2.71
CA VAL A 324 -12.35 10.97 1.39
C VAL A 324 -12.68 9.62 0.75
N GLN A 325 -12.69 9.58 -0.58
CA GLN A 325 -12.72 8.31 -1.32
C GLN A 325 -11.29 7.86 -1.60
N THR A 326 -11.10 6.54 -1.68
CA THR A 326 -9.77 5.96 -1.89
C THR A 326 -9.77 4.85 -2.94
N GLY A 327 -10.92 4.56 -3.55
CA GLY A 327 -11.15 3.39 -4.40
C GLY A 327 -11.27 2.08 -3.62
N LYS A 328 -10.95 2.09 -2.33
CA LYS A 328 -10.93 0.90 -1.47
C LYS A 328 -12.15 0.85 -0.55
N TYR A 329 -12.86 -0.27 -0.59
CA TYR A 329 -14.09 -0.53 0.18
C TYR A 329 -15.31 0.33 -0.19
N GLU A 330 -15.36 0.87 -1.41
CA GLU A 330 -16.44 1.78 -1.88
C GLU A 330 -17.86 1.22 -1.69
N ASN A 331 -18.03 -0.11 -1.71
CA ASN A 331 -19.32 -0.76 -1.50
C ASN A 331 -19.72 -0.99 -0.04
N LYS A 332 -18.89 -0.56 0.93
CA LYS A 332 -19.07 -0.78 2.37
C LYS A 332 -18.82 0.48 3.19
N LEU A 333 -18.97 1.65 2.56
CA LEU A 333 -18.75 2.92 3.23
C LEU A 333 -19.89 3.29 4.19
N PHE A 334 -19.56 3.94 5.30
CA PHE A 334 -20.52 4.53 6.22
C PHE A 334 -20.11 5.96 6.60
N LYS A 335 -21.02 6.69 7.24
CA LYS A 335 -20.72 7.99 7.85
C LYS A 335 -20.07 7.78 9.22
N GLY A 336 -18.76 7.88 9.27
CA GLY A 336 -18.00 7.73 10.51
C GLY A 336 -18.08 8.95 11.43
N ASN A 337 -17.42 8.83 12.59
CA ASN A 337 -17.28 9.88 13.58
C ASN A 337 -15.91 10.60 13.51
N GLY A 338 -14.97 10.06 12.73
CA GLY A 338 -13.65 10.65 12.57
C GLY A 338 -12.77 10.45 13.80
N PHE A 339 -11.87 11.40 13.99
CA PHE A 339 -10.87 11.40 15.07
C PHE A 339 -10.71 12.82 15.61
N SER A 340 -10.26 12.95 16.86
CA SER A 340 -9.91 14.26 17.45
C SER A 340 -8.45 14.61 17.20
N GLU A 341 -8.08 15.88 17.41
CA GLU A 341 -6.68 16.32 17.32
C GLU A 341 -5.77 15.54 18.28
N SER A 342 -6.25 15.22 19.48
CA SER A 342 -5.52 14.39 20.44
C SER A 342 -5.27 12.97 19.93
N ASP A 343 -6.22 12.40 19.17
CA ASP A 343 -6.06 11.08 18.57
C ASP A 343 -4.97 11.10 17.49
N LEU A 344 -4.95 12.17 16.69
CA LEU A 344 -3.95 12.41 15.65
C LEU A 344 -2.55 12.54 16.25
N ILE A 345 -2.39 13.37 17.28
CA ILE A 345 -1.11 13.57 17.98
C ILE A 345 -0.59 12.24 18.53
N ALA A 346 -1.43 11.44 19.19
CA ALA A 346 -1.02 10.14 19.72
C ALA A 346 -0.49 9.19 18.64
N ALA A 347 -1.15 9.15 17.47
CA ALA A 347 -0.71 8.33 16.34
C ALA A 347 0.62 8.81 15.73
N GLU A 348 0.81 10.14 15.67
CA GLU A 348 2.04 10.75 15.16
C GLU A 348 3.22 10.56 16.09
N GLU A 349 3.03 10.74 17.40
CA GLU A 349 4.05 10.49 18.41
C GLU A 349 4.50 9.02 18.38
N MET A 350 3.56 8.08 18.32
CA MET A 350 3.86 6.65 18.19
C MET A 350 4.67 6.36 16.92
N SER A 351 4.26 6.91 15.78
CA SER A 351 4.98 6.72 14.51
C SER A 351 6.38 7.35 14.53
N ALA A 352 6.53 8.53 15.12
CA ALA A 352 7.81 9.25 15.19
C ALA A 352 8.85 8.58 16.09
N ALA A 353 8.40 7.68 16.99
CA ALA A 353 9.24 6.89 17.88
C ALA A 353 9.89 5.69 17.19
N VAL A 354 9.40 5.26 16.01
CA VAL A 354 9.97 4.13 15.25
C VAL A 354 10.80 4.65 14.08
N PRO A 355 12.03 4.16 13.86
CA PRO A 355 12.89 4.62 12.77
C PRO A 355 12.50 3.99 11.43
N THR A 356 11.28 4.31 10.96
CA THR A 356 10.71 3.80 9.72
C THR A 356 9.98 4.89 8.94
N PRO A 357 10.06 4.91 7.60
CA PRO A 357 9.33 5.88 6.79
C PRO A 357 7.81 5.71 6.84
N PHE A 358 7.33 4.49 7.13
CA PHE A 358 5.89 4.21 7.16
C PHE A 358 5.55 3.12 8.16
N CYS A 359 4.47 3.34 8.88
CA CYS A 359 3.78 2.33 9.67
C CYS A 359 2.31 2.73 9.79
N ARG A 360 1.41 1.75 9.82
CA ARG A 360 0.03 1.99 10.23
C ARG A 360 -0.04 1.84 11.75
N VAL A 361 -0.65 2.80 12.43
CA VAL A 361 -0.87 2.75 13.87
C VAL A 361 -2.35 2.51 14.11
N ASP A 362 -2.68 1.38 14.73
CA ASP A 362 -4.06 0.94 14.93
C ASP A 362 -4.45 1.19 16.39
N PHE A 363 -5.60 1.85 16.59
CA PHE A 363 -6.20 2.10 17.90
C PHE A 363 -7.63 1.58 17.94
N LEU A 364 -8.13 1.31 19.14
CA LEU A 364 -9.55 1.25 19.44
C LEU A 364 -10.00 2.64 19.92
N LYS A 365 -10.97 3.23 19.25
CA LYS A 365 -11.65 4.45 19.69
C LYS A 365 -12.77 4.10 20.65
N THR A 366 -12.64 4.62 21.87
CA THR A 366 -13.58 4.44 22.96
C THR A 366 -14.21 5.77 23.37
N GLU A 367 -15.23 5.73 24.22
CA GLU A 367 -15.79 6.95 24.84
C GLU A 367 -14.77 7.72 25.69
N SER A 368 -13.73 7.04 26.22
CA SER A 368 -12.71 7.62 27.11
C SER A 368 -11.41 8.01 26.39
N GLY A 369 -11.30 7.75 25.09
CA GLY A 369 -10.08 8.02 24.32
C GLY A 369 -9.61 6.84 23.47
N LEU A 370 -8.35 6.87 23.05
CA LEU A 370 -7.74 5.81 22.27
C LEU A 370 -7.09 4.75 23.16
N ILE A 371 -7.29 3.48 22.79
CA ILE A 371 -6.50 2.36 23.30
C ILE A 371 -5.62 1.84 22.17
N PHE A 372 -4.31 1.83 22.37
CA PHE A 372 -3.34 1.36 21.38
C PHE A 372 -3.55 -0.12 21.06
N GLY A 373 -3.72 -0.45 19.79
CA GLY A 373 -3.94 -1.83 19.33
C GLY A 373 -2.64 -2.51 18.93
N GLU A 374 -2.08 -2.04 17.81
CA GLU A 374 -0.89 -2.60 17.18
C GLU A 374 -0.26 -1.60 16.21
N MET A 375 0.98 -1.85 15.79
CA MET A 375 1.55 -1.24 14.60
C MET A 375 1.54 -2.26 13.47
N THR A 376 1.08 -1.86 12.28
CA THR A 376 1.11 -2.72 11.10
C THR A 376 1.99 -2.08 10.04
N PRO A 377 3.13 -2.70 9.72
CA PRO A 377 4.02 -2.16 8.70
C PRO A 377 3.49 -2.28 7.26
N LYS A 378 2.73 -3.34 7.00
CA LYS A 378 2.21 -3.65 5.67
C LYS A 378 0.68 -3.77 5.74
N PRO A 379 -0.07 -2.69 5.47
CA PRO A 379 -1.52 -2.74 5.53
C PRO A 379 -2.07 -3.74 4.50
N GLY A 380 -3.02 -4.57 4.91
CA GLY A 380 -3.69 -5.50 4.00
C GLY A 380 -4.38 -4.80 2.83
N ASN A 381 -4.42 -5.46 1.67
CA ASN A 381 -5.11 -5.03 0.46
C ASN A 381 -4.71 -3.63 -0.05
N TYR A 382 -3.43 -3.25 0.00
CA TYR A 382 -2.98 -1.94 -0.52
C TYR A 382 -3.12 -1.83 -2.05
N GLU A 383 -3.26 -2.95 -2.75
CA GLU A 383 -3.52 -3.02 -4.19
C GLU A 383 -4.90 -2.49 -4.58
N GLN A 384 -5.81 -2.34 -3.62
CA GLN A 384 -7.18 -1.87 -3.86
C GLN A 384 -7.33 -0.34 -3.88
N PHE A 385 -6.31 0.42 -3.46
CA PHE A 385 -6.38 1.88 -3.58
C PHE A 385 -6.62 2.30 -5.05
N ASP A 386 -7.25 3.44 -5.29
CA ASP A 386 -7.19 4.02 -6.61
C ASP A 386 -5.77 4.56 -6.87
N ARG A 387 -5.55 5.01 -8.09
CA ARG A 387 -4.25 5.48 -8.52
C ARG A 387 -3.84 6.79 -7.84
N GLU A 388 -4.79 7.69 -7.62
CA GLU A 388 -4.53 8.99 -7.00
C GLU A 388 -4.10 8.83 -5.54
N THR A 389 -4.80 7.97 -4.80
CA THR A 389 -4.48 7.62 -3.42
C THR A 389 -3.14 6.90 -3.32
N ASP A 390 -2.86 5.93 -4.19
CA ASP A 390 -1.56 5.24 -4.24
C ASP A 390 -0.41 6.23 -4.46
N GLN A 391 -0.61 7.19 -5.37
CA GLN A 391 0.38 8.23 -5.66
C GLN A 391 0.61 9.15 -4.48
N ARG A 392 -0.47 9.71 -3.90
CA ARG A 392 -0.40 10.61 -2.75
C ARG A 392 0.30 9.96 -1.56
N LEU A 393 -0.09 8.73 -1.22
CA LEU A 393 0.56 7.98 -0.13
C LEU A 393 2.03 7.65 -0.47
N GLY A 394 2.35 7.45 -1.75
CA GLY A 394 3.72 7.26 -2.21
C GLY A 394 4.59 8.50 -2.03
N GLU A 395 4.06 9.68 -2.31
CA GLU A 395 4.75 10.96 -2.09
C GLU A 395 5.02 11.17 -0.59
N MET A 396 4.00 10.95 0.26
CA MET A 396 4.17 11.05 1.71
C MET A 396 5.23 10.10 2.26
N PHE A 397 5.32 8.88 1.69
CA PHE A 397 6.35 7.90 2.03
C PHE A 397 7.75 8.40 1.68
N LEU A 398 7.95 8.90 0.46
CA LEU A 398 9.25 9.42 0.02
C LEU A 398 9.70 10.62 0.88
N GLU A 399 8.77 11.54 1.18
CA GLU A 399 9.06 12.64 2.08
C GLU A 399 9.43 12.16 3.49
N ALA A 400 8.77 11.11 3.99
CA ALA A 400 9.08 10.51 5.28
C ALA A 400 10.45 9.82 5.30
N GLU A 401 10.84 9.13 4.23
CA GLU A 401 12.17 8.53 4.10
C GLU A 401 13.26 9.61 4.15
N GLU A 402 13.05 10.74 3.46
CA GLU A 402 13.98 11.87 3.50
C GLU A 402 14.02 12.55 4.88
N ARG A 403 12.86 12.78 5.53
CA ARG A 403 12.82 13.31 6.91
C ARG A 403 13.57 12.40 7.89
N LEU A 404 13.34 11.09 7.81
CA LEU A 404 14.00 10.10 8.65
C LEU A 404 15.51 10.08 8.41
N TYR A 405 15.94 10.15 7.15
CA TYR A 405 17.36 10.23 6.80
C TYR A 405 18.01 11.49 7.40
N ARG A 406 17.38 12.66 7.27
CA ARG A 406 17.90 13.91 7.85
C ARG A 406 17.95 13.87 9.37
N ASP A 407 16.90 13.37 10.02
CA ASP A 407 16.87 13.28 11.48
C ASP A 407 17.95 12.34 12.00
N SER A 408 18.10 11.16 11.39
CA SER A 408 19.10 10.17 11.81
C SER A 408 20.52 10.62 11.51
N TYR A 409 20.81 11.02 10.26
CA TYR A 409 22.18 11.27 9.80
C TYR A 409 22.65 12.70 10.05
N GLN A 410 21.81 13.71 9.79
CA GLN A 410 22.22 15.11 9.86
C GLN A 410 22.03 15.72 11.25
N ARG A 411 20.99 15.29 11.98
CA ARG A 411 20.65 15.83 13.30
C ARG A 411 21.02 14.92 14.46
N GLY A 412 21.38 13.66 14.20
CA GLY A 412 21.74 12.69 15.23
C GLY A 412 20.58 12.37 16.17
N LYS A 413 19.32 12.41 15.70
CA LYS A 413 18.16 12.04 16.49
C LYS A 413 18.32 10.59 16.94
N SER A 414 18.28 10.36 18.25
CA SER A 414 18.19 9.01 18.80
C SER A 414 16.74 8.54 18.87
N PHE A 415 16.54 7.24 18.75
CA PHE A 415 15.23 6.59 18.91
C PHE A 415 15.16 5.91 20.27
N SER A 416 15.43 6.68 21.34
CA SER A 416 15.71 6.14 22.67
C SER A 416 14.64 5.19 23.18
N SER A 417 13.35 5.55 23.08
CA SER A 417 12.25 4.69 23.53
C SER A 417 12.18 3.38 22.75
N TYR A 418 12.46 3.41 21.46
CA TYR A 418 12.52 2.21 20.61
C TYR A 418 13.75 1.35 20.94
N GLU A 419 14.93 1.98 21.05
CA GLU A 419 16.20 1.32 21.38
C GLU A 419 16.20 0.70 22.78
N GLU A 420 15.55 1.35 23.75
CA GLU A 420 15.36 0.82 25.10
C GLU A 420 14.44 -0.39 25.10
N THR A 421 13.27 -0.29 24.44
CA THR A 421 12.35 -1.43 24.30
C THR A 421 13.04 -2.61 23.59
N LEU A 422 13.84 -2.33 22.56
CA LEU A 422 14.57 -3.36 21.81
C LEU A 422 15.62 -4.06 22.69
N ARG A 423 16.41 -3.30 23.47
CA ARG A 423 17.37 -3.87 24.41
C ARG A 423 16.71 -4.75 25.47
N ASN A 424 15.56 -4.33 25.99
CA ASN A 424 14.82 -5.08 27.00
C ASN A 424 14.17 -6.37 26.46
N ARG A 425 13.98 -6.48 25.14
CA ARG A 425 13.52 -7.72 24.50
C ARG A 425 14.61 -8.80 24.51
N SER A 426 15.83 -8.45 24.10
CA SER A 426 16.95 -9.40 24.02
C SER A 426 17.31 -10.06 25.36
N VAL A 427 16.96 -9.44 26.48
CA VAL A 427 17.19 -10.00 27.82
C VAL A 427 16.14 -11.05 28.20
N ASN A 428 14.89 -10.89 27.75
CA ASN A 428 13.77 -11.77 28.15
C ASN A 428 13.54 -12.94 27.18
N ASP A 429 14.11 -12.90 25.97
CA ASP A 429 14.00 -14.00 24.99
C ASP A 429 15.09 -15.10 25.18
N ILE A 430 15.91 -15.01 26.25
CA ILE A 430 16.98 -15.96 26.61
C ILE A 430 16.59 -16.88 27.79
N ASP A 431 15.49 -16.58 28.48
CA ASP A 431 14.85 -17.45 29.49
C ASP A 431 13.61 -18.15 28.91
#